data_AF-A0A7C4D8G1-F1
#
_entry.id   AF-A0A7C4D8G1-F1
#
_cell.length_a   1.000
_cell.length_b   1.000
_cell.length_c   1.000
_cell.angle_alpha   90.00
_cell.angle_beta   90.00
_cell.angle_gamma   90.00
#
_symmetry.space_group_name_H-M   'P 1'
#
loop_
_entity.id
_entity.type
_entity.pdbx_description
1 polymer ?
#
loop_
_entity_poly.entity_id
_entity_poly.type
_entity_poly.pdbx_seq_one_letter_code
_entity_poly.pdbx_strand_id
1 'polypeptide(L)'
;MKDSTIKELVQNWLINLNKDPIFKILLKNSNLTKVQAETFLIDILAEKISDKKIVYEDKAKLRLIKSGVSRGSFNRTLAQARRNIIRSIYTILLLGYLGIFEDSRLNPYIEISNKIRAYSEKYRDLWEKGQISEEQIKVIQILQNEIEKALSSLSRPRAMSGKL
;
A
#
# COMPACT_ATOMS: atom_id res chain seq x y z
N MET A 1 -12.18 -24.49 -3.04
CA MET A 1 -11.48 -23.68 -4.06
C MET A 1 -10.15 -24.35 -4.34
N LYS A 2 -9.79 -24.58 -5.62
CA LYS A 2 -8.53 -25.24 -6.00
C LYS A 2 -7.36 -24.27 -5.75
N ASP A 3 -6.20 -24.74 -5.29
CA ASP A 3 -5.04 -23.88 -4.97
C ASP A 3 -4.57 -23.01 -6.15
N SER A 4 -4.77 -23.48 -7.38
CA SER A 4 -4.49 -22.71 -8.60
C SER A 4 -5.31 -21.42 -8.69
N THR A 5 -6.57 -21.45 -8.23
CA THR A 5 -7.47 -20.28 -8.26
C THR A 5 -7.02 -19.21 -7.28
N ILE A 6 -6.56 -19.58 -6.08
CA ILE A 6 -6.06 -18.61 -5.09
C ILE A 6 -4.79 -17.93 -5.60
N LYS A 7 -3.88 -18.71 -6.19
CA LYS A 7 -2.64 -18.18 -6.77
C LYS A 7 -2.91 -17.13 -7.83
N GLU A 8 -3.78 -17.44 -8.79
CA GLU A 8 -4.13 -16.51 -9.86
C GLU A 8 -4.77 -15.22 -9.31
N LEU A 9 -5.71 -15.33 -8.38
CA LEU A 9 -6.36 -14.17 -7.76
C LEU A 9 -5.37 -13.26 -7.03
N VAL A 10 -4.50 -13.84 -6.20
CA VAL A 10 -3.48 -13.08 -5.45
C VAL A 10 -2.48 -12.43 -6.41
N GLN A 11 -1.98 -13.18 -7.39
CA GLN A 11 -0.98 -12.64 -8.34
C GLN A 11 -1.57 -11.56 -9.24
N ASN A 12 -2.80 -11.73 -9.74
CA ASN A 12 -3.48 -10.72 -10.54
C ASN A 12 -3.71 -9.44 -9.74
N TRP A 13 -4.12 -9.55 -8.48
CA TRP A 13 -4.26 -8.40 -7.59
C TRP A 13 -2.93 -7.65 -7.41
N LEU A 14 -1.84 -8.36 -7.15
CA LEU A 14 -0.51 -7.75 -6.99
C LEU A 14 0.00 -7.11 -8.29
N ILE A 15 -0.26 -7.72 -9.45
CA ILE A 15 0.11 -7.16 -10.75
C ILE A 15 -0.64 -5.86 -11.01
N ASN A 16 -1.95 -5.83 -10.72
CA ASN A 16 -2.77 -4.62 -10.90
C ASN A 16 -2.37 -3.52 -9.90
N LEU A 17 -2.10 -3.86 -8.64
CA LEU A 17 -1.59 -2.89 -7.67
C LEU A 17 -0.25 -2.29 -8.12
N ASN A 18 0.64 -3.09 -8.73
CA ASN A 18 1.89 -2.58 -9.28
C ASN A 18 1.71 -1.63 -10.47
N LYS A 19 0.49 -1.47 -11.02
CA LYS A 19 0.17 -0.47 -12.05
C LYS A 19 -0.35 0.83 -11.44
N ASP A 20 -0.91 0.79 -10.23
CA ASP A 20 -1.44 1.96 -9.51
C ASP A 20 -0.32 2.98 -9.20
N PRO A 21 -0.42 4.22 -9.72
CA PRO A 21 0.58 5.26 -9.49
C PRO A 21 0.63 5.74 -8.04
N ILE A 22 -0.49 5.77 -7.31
CA ILE A 22 -0.49 6.13 -5.89
C ILE A 22 0.32 5.09 -5.11
N PHE A 23 0.08 3.80 -5.35
CA PHE A 23 0.86 2.72 -4.74
C PHE A 23 2.35 2.85 -5.05
N LYS A 24 2.73 3.14 -6.31
CA LYS A 24 4.13 3.32 -6.70
C LYS A 24 4.81 4.45 -5.94
N ILE A 25 4.16 5.61 -5.83
CA ILE A 25 4.70 6.77 -5.11
C ILE A 25 4.84 6.47 -3.62
N LEU A 26 3.81 5.88 -3.00
CA LEU A 26 3.84 5.50 -1.59
C LEU A 26 4.95 4.48 -1.31
N LEU A 27 5.04 3.43 -2.12
CA LEU A 27 6.07 2.39 -1.97
C LEU A 27 7.48 2.97 -2.08
N LYS A 28 7.73 3.81 -3.11
CA LYS A 28 9.02 4.44 -3.35
C LYS A 28 9.51 5.30 -2.18
N ASN A 29 8.59 5.95 -1.47
CA ASN A 29 8.91 6.86 -0.37
C ASN A 29 8.70 6.22 1.02
N SER A 30 8.43 4.91 1.07
CA SER A 30 8.25 4.16 2.31
C SER A 30 9.54 3.45 2.75
N ASN A 31 9.51 2.86 3.94
CA ASN A 31 10.57 1.98 4.43
C ASN A 31 10.47 0.52 3.92
N LEU A 32 9.63 0.25 2.90
CA LEU A 32 9.43 -1.08 2.34
C LEU A 32 10.02 -1.18 0.93
N THR A 33 10.75 -2.26 0.67
CA THR A 33 11.10 -2.63 -0.71
C THR A 33 9.90 -3.25 -1.42
N LYS A 34 9.90 -3.26 -2.76
CA LYS A 34 8.86 -3.95 -3.56
C LYS A 34 8.68 -5.40 -3.13
N VAL A 35 9.77 -6.10 -2.88
CA VAL A 35 9.77 -7.51 -2.45
C VAL A 35 9.17 -7.68 -1.05
N GLN A 36 9.44 -6.75 -0.13
CA GLN A 36 8.86 -6.75 1.21
C GLN A 36 7.36 -6.46 1.18
N ALA A 37 6.93 -5.46 0.41
CA ALA A 37 5.52 -5.12 0.23
C ALA A 37 4.75 -6.29 -0.40
N GLU A 38 5.25 -6.88 -1.48
CA GLU A 38 4.66 -8.06 -2.12
C GLU A 38 4.49 -9.22 -1.12
N THR A 39 5.54 -9.54 -0.36
CA THR A 39 5.51 -10.64 0.62
C THR A 39 4.51 -10.40 1.74
N PHE A 40 4.45 -9.16 2.25
CA PHE A 40 3.51 -8.77 3.29
C PHE A 40 2.05 -8.82 2.80
N LEU A 41 1.80 -8.34 1.57
CA LEU A 41 0.47 -8.37 0.97
C LEU A 41 -0.01 -9.80 0.71
N ILE A 42 0.88 -10.70 0.24
CA ILE A 42 0.56 -12.12 0.12
C ILE A 42 0.13 -12.71 1.47
N ASP A 43 0.85 -12.40 2.54
CA ASP A 43 0.57 -12.93 3.88
C ASP A 43 -0.85 -12.61 4.35
N ILE A 44 -1.34 -11.40 4.02
CA ILE A 44 -2.68 -10.91 4.35
C ILE A 44 -3.74 -11.43 3.37
N LEU A 45 -3.49 -11.31 2.06
CA LEU A 45 -4.48 -11.60 1.02
C LEU A 45 -4.78 -13.07 0.88
N ALA A 46 -3.76 -13.93 1.02
CA ALA A 46 -3.91 -15.36 0.84
C ALA A 46 -4.95 -15.94 1.82
N GLU A 47 -4.91 -15.50 3.08
CA GLU A 47 -5.89 -15.93 4.09
C GLU A 47 -7.25 -15.26 3.88
N LYS A 48 -7.28 -13.97 3.53
CA LYS A 48 -8.53 -13.25 3.26
C LYS A 48 -9.31 -13.83 2.06
N ILE A 49 -8.62 -14.25 1.00
CA ILE A 49 -9.24 -14.80 -0.22
C ILE A 49 -9.66 -16.26 -0.02
N SER A 50 -8.90 -17.04 0.75
CA SER A 50 -9.20 -18.45 0.98
C SER A 50 -10.17 -18.71 2.13
N ASP A 51 -10.45 -17.69 2.93
CA ASP A 51 -11.22 -17.76 4.18
C ASP A 51 -10.69 -18.82 5.17
N LYS A 52 -9.38 -19.13 5.05
CA LYS A 52 -8.68 -20.17 5.81
C LYS A 52 -7.23 -19.77 6.04
N LYS A 53 -6.61 -20.37 7.05
CA LYS A 53 -5.16 -20.25 7.25
C LYS A 53 -4.43 -21.01 6.14
N ILE A 54 -3.46 -20.36 5.52
CA ILE A 54 -2.58 -20.96 4.52
C ILE A 54 -1.19 -21.12 5.13
N VAL A 55 -0.58 -22.29 4.96
CA VAL A 55 0.78 -22.52 5.45
C VAL A 55 1.79 -21.67 4.68
N TYR A 56 2.85 -21.24 5.35
CA TYR A 56 3.85 -20.34 4.76
C TYR A 56 4.54 -20.91 3.52
N GLU A 57 4.60 -22.23 3.39
CA GLU A 57 5.13 -22.87 2.18
C GLU A 57 4.28 -22.57 0.95
N ASP A 58 2.96 -22.60 1.08
CA ASP A 58 2.06 -22.29 -0.02
C ASP A 58 2.00 -20.79 -0.27
N LYS A 59 2.04 -19.95 0.78
CA LYS A 59 2.20 -18.49 0.64
C LYS A 59 3.47 -18.15 -0.15
N ALA A 60 4.56 -18.87 0.06
CA ALA A 60 5.82 -18.66 -0.66
C ALA A 60 5.71 -18.93 -2.18
N LYS A 61 4.82 -19.84 -2.60
CA LYS A 61 4.51 -20.14 -4.00
C LYS A 61 3.65 -19.05 -4.68
N LEU A 62 3.05 -18.15 -3.91
CA LEU A 62 2.23 -17.04 -4.42
C LEU A 62 3.04 -15.83 -4.88
N ARG A 63 4.34 -15.77 -4.55
CA ARG A 63 5.25 -14.71 -5.04
C ARG A 63 5.19 -14.60 -6.57
N LEU A 64 5.34 -13.38 -7.09
CA LEU A 64 5.20 -13.10 -8.52
C LEU A 64 6.32 -13.70 -9.39
N ILE A 65 7.46 -14.05 -8.79
CA ILE A 65 8.48 -14.83 -9.49
C ILE A 65 7.91 -16.20 -9.89
N LYS A 66 8.17 -16.63 -11.13
CA LYS A 66 7.51 -17.79 -11.77
C LYS A 66 7.52 -19.06 -10.90
N SER A 67 8.64 -19.36 -10.26
CA SER A 67 8.83 -20.54 -9.40
C SER A 67 8.33 -20.35 -7.95
N GLY A 68 7.87 -19.15 -7.59
CA GLY A 68 7.78 -18.75 -6.18
C GLY A 68 9.16 -18.69 -5.51
N VAL A 69 9.16 -18.65 -4.17
CA VAL A 69 10.38 -18.68 -3.36
C VAL A 69 10.32 -19.80 -2.33
N SER A 70 11.45 -20.13 -1.70
CA SER A 70 11.45 -21.07 -0.58
C SER A 70 10.74 -20.48 0.66
N ARG A 71 10.17 -21.34 1.50
CA ARG A 71 9.57 -20.96 2.80
C ARG A 71 10.51 -20.10 3.65
N GLY A 72 11.80 -20.46 3.70
CA GLY A 72 12.80 -19.71 4.45
C GLY A 72 13.05 -18.30 3.89
N SER A 73 13.10 -18.17 2.55
CA SER A 73 13.22 -16.86 1.90
C SER A 73 12.01 -15.98 2.17
N PHE A 74 10.79 -16.54 2.01
CA PHE A 74 9.54 -15.86 2.30
C PHE A 74 9.49 -15.34 3.74
N ASN A 75 9.77 -16.20 4.71
CA ASN A 75 9.70 -15.85 6.13
C ASN A 75 10.71 -14.77 6.52
N ARG A 76 11.93 -14.80 5.98
CA ARG A 76 12.93 -13.75 6.22
C ARG A 76 12.45 -12.41 5.67
N THR A 77 11.95 -12.37 4.43
CA THR A 77 11.42 -11.14 3.84
C THR A 77 10.20 -10.63 4.60
N LEU A 78 9.30 -11.51 5.04
CA LEU A 78 8.12 -11.14 5.82
C LEU A 78 8.51 -10.54 7.18
N ALA A 79 9.49 -11.14 7.86
CA ALA A 79 10.02 -10.62 9.12
C ALA A 79 10.66 -9.23 8.94
N GLN A 80 11.40 -9.01 7.85
CA GLN A 80 11.96 -7.71 7.52
C GLN A 80 10.86 -6.68 7.24
N ALA A 81 9.83 -7.03 6.46
CA ALA A 81 8.70 -6.15 6.17
C ALA A 81 7.98 -5.73 7.47
N ARG A 82 7.64 -6.69 8.33
CA ARG A 82 7.01 -6.44 9.63
C ARG A 82 7.87 -5.55 10.52
N ARG A 83 9.19 -5.79 10.59
CA ARG A 83 10.11 -4.95 11.36
C ARG A 83 10.12 -3.50 10.87
N ASN A 84 10.16 -3.28 9.56
CA ASN A 84 10.17 -1.94 8.97
C ASN A 84 8.84 -1.20 9.19
N ILE A 85 7.71 -1.92 9.10
CA ILE A 85 6.39 -1.38 9.43
C ILE A 85 6.34 -0.96 10.91
N ILE A 86 6.72 -1.85 11.83
CA ILE A 86 6.72 -1.56 13.27
C ILE A 86 7.59 -0.34 13.57
N ARG A 87 8.82 -0.29 13.03
CA ARG A 87 9.71 0.87 13.20
C ARG A 87 9.07 2.16 12.69
N SER A 88 8.44 2.13 11.53
CA SER A 88 7.78 3.32 10.96
C SER A 88 6.62 3.80 11.83
N ILE A 89 5.82 2.87 12.38
CA ILE A 89 4.76 3.19 13.35
C ILE A 89 5.36 3.81 14.61
N TYR A 90 6.41 3.23 15.17
CA TYR A 90 7.09 3.76 16.34
C TYR A 90 7.74 5.12 16.08
N THR A 91 8.21 5.39 14.86
CA THR A 91 8.65 6.74 14.47
C THR A 91 7.50 7.74 14.57
N ILE A 92 6.33 7.42 14.02
CA ILE A 92 5.13 8.28 14.14
C ILE A 92 4.77 8.50 15.61
N LEU A 93 4.72 7.44 16.42
CA LEU A 93 4.43 7.55 17.85
C LEU A 93 5.46 8.42 18.59
N LEU A 94 6.75 8.26 18.27
CA LEU A 94 7.82 9.06 18.86
C LEU A 94 7.67 10.54 18.50
N LEU A 95 7.35 10.88 17.25
CA LEU A 95 7.12 12.27 16.85
C LEU A 95 5.94 12.89 17.61
N GLY A 96 4.87 12.12 17.86
CA GLY A 96 3.76 12.56 18.69
C GLY A 96 4.13 12.76 20.15
N TYR A 97 4.89 11.82 20.72
CA TYR A 97 5.40 11.94 22.09
C TYR A 97 6.30 13.18 22.29
N LEU A 98 7.08 13.53 21.27
CA LEU A 98 7.95 14.73 21.28
C LEU A 98 7.18 16.04 21.01
N GLY A 99 5.85 16.00 20.86
CA GLY A 99 5.03 17.18 20.58
C GLY A 99 5.15 17.71 19.14
N ILE A 100 5.80 16.98 18.22
CA ILE A 100 6.06 17.47 16.85
C ILE A 100 4.76 17.53 16.03
N PHE A 101 3.73 16.74 16.37
CA PHE A 101 2.41 16.82 15.73
C PHE A 101 1.63 18.09 16.05
N GLU A 102 1.97 18.80 17.13
CA GLU A 102 1.33 20.10 17.45
C GLU A 102 1.82 21.22 16.51
N ASP A 103 2.87 20.95 15.74
CA ASP A 103 3.36 21.81 14.69
C ASP A 103 2.56 21.58 13.38
N SER A 104 2.07 22.68 12.79
CA SER A 104 1.28 22.67 11.56
C SER A 104 2.00 22.08 10.35
N ARG A 105 3.33 21.87 10.43
CA ARG A 105 4.14 21.18 9.41
C ARG A 105 3.68 19.75 9.09
N LEU A 106 2.98 19.08 10.01
CA LEU A 106 2.50 17.72 9.79
C LEU A 106 1.05 17.65 9.24
N ASN A 107 0.32 18.77 9.26
CA ASN A 107 -1.03 18.86 8.69
C ASN A 107 -1.12 18.41 7.22
N PRO A 108 -0.17 18.76 6.33
CA PRO A 108 -0.23 18.31 4.94
C PRO A 108 -0.19 16.77 4.79
N TYR A 109 0.52 16.07 5.68
CA TYR A 109 0.59 14.60 5.68
C TYR A 109 -0.73 13.96 6.17
N ILE A 110 -1.44 14.61 7.10
CA ILE A 110 -2.77 14.18 7.53
C ILE A 110 -3.82 14.47 6.45
N GLU A 111 -3.76 15.65 5.82
CA GLU A 111 -4.69 16.04 4.76
C GLU A 111 -4.59 15.08 3.56
N ILE A 112 -3.36 14.76 3.12
CA ILE A 112 -3.18 13.82 2.01
C ILE A 112 -3.64 12.40 2.39
N SER A 113 -3.49 11.98 3.65
CA SER A 113 -4.02 10.69 4.12
C SER A 113 -5.54 10.64 3.99
N ASN A 114 -6.24 11.72 4.38
CA ASN A 114 -7.68 11.84 4.22
C ASN A 114 -8.11 11.84 2.73
N LYS A 115 -7.35 12.53 1.86
CA LYS A 115 -7.60 12.52 0.40
C LYS A 115 -7.44 11.13 -0.21
N ILE A 116 -6.40 10.39 0.16
CA ILE A 116 -6.18 9.00 -0.28
C ILE A 116 -7.34 8.10 0.18
N ARG A 117 -7.82 8.28 1.42
CA ARG A 117 -8.97 7.54 1.92
C ARG A 117 -10.24 7.86 1.12
N ALA A 118 -10.54 9.14 0.89
CA ALA A 118 -11.71 9.56 0.12
C ALA A 118 -11.66 9.06 -1.34
N TYR A 119 -10.48 9.06 -1.97
CA TYR A 119 -10.25 8.45 -3.28
C TYR A 119 -10.57 6.95 -3.26
N SER A 120 -10.09 6.23 -2.25
CA SER A 120 -10.31 4.78 -2.12
C SER A 120 -11.78 4.43 -1.91
N GLU A 121 -12.51 5.23 -1.14
CA GLU A 121 -13.95 5.06 -0.90
C GLU A 121 -14.75 5.33 -2.18
N LYS A 122 -14.50 6.44 -2.88
CA LYS A 122 -15.14 6.74 -4.16
C LYS A 122 -14.89 5.66 -5.21
N TYR A 123 -13.66 5.15 -5.29
CA TYR A 123 -13.33 4.07 -6.22
C TYR A 123 -14.11 2.79 -5.91
N ARG A 124 -14.26 2.44 -4.62
CA ARG A 124 -15.05 1.29 -4.18
C ARG A 124 -16.53 1.45 -4.53
N ASP A 125 -17.13 2.60 -4.24
CA ASP A 125 -18.54 2.86 -4.52
C ASP A 125 -18.86 2.73 -6.01
N LEU A 126 -17.95 3.19 -6.87
CA LEU A 126 -18.10 3.11 -8.33
C LEU A 126 -17.94 1.67 -8.84
N TRP A 127 -17.02 0.91 -8.25
CA TRP A 127 -16.87 -0.51 -8.54
C TRP A 127 -18.13 -1.31 -8.17
N GLU A 128 -18.71 -1.04 -7.00
CA GLU A 128 -19.91 -1.73 -6.51
C GLU A 128 -21.19 -1.40 -7.31
N LYS A 129 -21.29 -0.18 -7.84
CA LYS A 129 -22.46 0.26 -8.63
C LYS A 129 -22.46 -0.23 -10.09
N GLY A 130 -21.34 -0.77 -10.58
CA GLY A 130 -21.24 -1.44 -11.89
C GLY A 130 -21.43 -0.55 -13.14
N GLN A 131 -21.85 0.71 -12.98
CA GLN A 131 -21.95 1.70 -14.04
C GLN A 131 -21.14 2.93 -13.64
N ILE A 132 -20.12 3.24 -14.45
CA ILE A 132 -19.25 4.40 -14.26
C ILE A 132 -19.49 5.36 -15.42
N SER A 133 -19.97 6.57 -15.12
CA SER A 133 -20.11 7.62 -16.13
C SER A 133 -18.75 8.23 -16.49
N GLU A 134 -18.64 8.81 -17.68
CA GLU A 134 -17.42 9.54 -18.08
C GLU A 134 -17.06 10.67 -17.10
N GLU A 135 -18.08 11.32 -16.53
CA GLU A 135 -17.88 12.37 -15.52
C GLU A 135 -17.28 11.81 -14.23
N GLN A 136 -17.74 10.64 -13.77
CA GLN A 136 -17.15 9.95 -12.62
C GLN A 136 -15.69 9.54 -12.90
N ILE A 137 -15.37 9.07 -14.11
CA ILE A 137 -14.00 8.76 -14.51
C ILE A 137 -13.12 10.02 -14.44
N LYS A 138 -13.58 11.15 -14.98
CA LYS A 138 -12.86 12.43 -14.93
C LYS A 138 -12.61 12.88 -13.49
N VAL A 139 -13.62 12.78 -12.62
CA VAL A 139 -13.49 13.13 -11.20
C VAL A 139 -12.42 12.27 -10.52
N ILE A 140 -12.41 10.95 -10.76
CA ILE A 140 -11.37 10.05 -10.21
C ILE A 140 -9.98 10.47 -10.69
N GLN A 141 -9.82 10.75 -11.98
CA GLN A 141 -8.54 11.14 -12.57
C GLN A 141 -8.02 12.46 -11.99
N ILE A 142 -8.91 13.44 -11.77
CA ILE A 142 -8.53 14.71 -11.14
C ILE A 142 -8.05 14.47 -9.70
N LEU A 143 -8.82 13.72 -8.91
CA LEU A 143 -8.44 13.39 -7.52
C LEU A 143 -7.12 12.62 -7.45
N GLN A 144 -6.91 11.65 -8.35
CA GLN A 144 -5.66 10.91 -8.46
C GLN A 144 -4.49 11.86 -8.75
N ASN A 145 -4.62 12.74 -9.74
CA ASN A 145 -3.58 13.71 -10.09
C ASN A 145 -3.25 14.67 -8.93
N GLU A 146 -4.26 15.11 -8.18
CA GLU A 146 -4.06 15.94 -6.99
C GLU A 146 -3.27 15.19 -5.91
N ILE A 147 -3.62 13.93 -5.66
CA ILE A 147 -2.92 13.08 -4.69
C ILE A 147 -1.47 12.87 -5.11
N GLU A 148 -1.22 12.55 -6.38
CA GLU A 148 0.13 12.32 -6.89
C GLU A 148 1.03 13.55 -6.76
N LYS A 149 0.50 14.75 -7.09
CA LYS A 149 1.22 16.02 -6.93
C LYS A 149 1.56 16.30 -5.47
N ALA A 150 0.59 16.13 -4.57
CA ALA A 150 0.77 16.36 -3.14
C ALA A 150 1.77 15.36 -2.52
N LEU A 151 1.69 14.07 -2.87
CA LEU A 151 2.66 13.08 -2.41
C LEU A 151 4.07 13.40 -2.90
N SER A 152 4.20 13.86 -4.16
CA SER A 152 5.50 14.20 -4.75
C SER A 152 6.13 15.46 -4.14
N SER A 153 5.33 16.42 -3.67
CA SER A 153 5.84 17.60 -2.97
C SER A 153 6.28 17.25 -1.55
N LEU A 154 5.48 16.44 -0.85
CA LEU A 154 5.71 16.03 0.54
C LEU A 154 6.85 15.01 0.70
N SER A 155 7.28 14.35 -0.38
CA SER A 155 8.39 13.40 -0.32
C SER A 155 9.77 14.06 -0.23
N ARG A 156 9.86 15.39 -0.35
CA ARG A 156 11.13 16.13 -0.31
C ARG A 156 11.47 16.52 1.13
N PRO A 157 12.73 16.39 1.59
CA PRO A 157 13.13 16.79 2.94
C PRO A 157 12.77 18.24 3.31
N ARG A 158 12.78 19.15 2.31
CA ARG A 158 12.39 20.55 2.50
C ARG A 158 10.94 20.74 2.94
N ALA A 159 10.04 19.78 2.68
CA ALA A 159 8.65 19.83 3.16
C ALA A 159 8.56 19.94 4.68
N MET A 160 9.56 19.43 5.42
CA MET A 160 9.62 19.50 6.88
C MET A 160 10.28 20.78 7.43
N SER A 161 10.82 21.64 6.56
CA SER A 161 11.61 22.81 6.97
C SER A 161 10.79 24.10 7.20
N GLY A 162 9.47 24.07 6.98
CA GLY A 162 8.58 25.21 7.24
C GLY A 162 8.78 26.46 6.35
N LYS A 163 9.80 26.48 5.50
CA LYS A 163 10.03 27.55 4.52
C LYS A 163 9.41 27.15 3.18
N LEU A 164 8.26 27.73 2.88
CA LEU A 164 7.79 27.94 1.50
C LEU A 164 8.53 29.13 0.90
#